data_AF-A0A833C8Y4-F1
#
_entry.id   AF-A0A833C8Y4-F1
#
_cell.length_a   1.000
_cell.length_b   1.000
_cell.length_c   1.000
_cell.angle_alpha   90.00
_cell.angle_beta   90.00
_cell.angle_gamma   90.00
#
_symmetry.space_group_name_H-M   'P 1'
#
loop_
_entity.id
_entity.type
_entity.pdbx_description
1 polymer ?
#
loop_
_entity_poly.entity_id
_entity_poly.type
_entity_poly.pdbx_seq_one_letter_code
_entity_poly.pdbx_strand_id
1 'polypeptide(L)'
;MLKKTDKQSSLIYLVGTVLCAIAMLAVGGFGSRIVFSGTILFIIATGILIADFIRNEAYTGFNKIGLVITLSIIMLASFGREYRAALEGTHDYNRQIAVNERLVNEAKARGEQDIYVNPVQVMNRYCAAYGLEDIKPKSQNRFWLNKGMAAYYKVRTIQVNTIEK
;
A
#
# COMPACT_ATOMS: atom_id res chain seq x y z
N MET A 1 -29.10 -21.50 17.79
CA MET A 1 -29.65 -20.72 16.66
C MET A 1 -29.39 -19.24 16.91
N LEU A 2 -28.79 -18.51 15.97
CA LEU A 2 -28.83 -17.04 16.01
C LEU A 2 -30.30 -16.57 16.03
N LYS A 3 -30.61 -15.52 16.80
CA LYS A 3 -31.94 -14.91 16.71
C LYS A 3 -32.08 -14.31 15.31
N LYS A 4 -33.31 -14.21 14.79
CA LYS A 4 -33.61 -13.64 13.46
C LYS A 4 -32.92 -12.27 13.25
N THR A 5 -32.74 -11.53 14.33
CA THR A 5 -31.98 -10.28 14.46
C THR A 5 -30.50 -10.37 14.09
N ASP A 6 -29.78 -11.45 14.42
CA ASP A 6 -28.33 -11.50 14.16
C ASP A 6 -28.02 -11.79 12.68
N LYS A 7 -28.88 -12.57 12.00
CA LYS A 7 -28.81 -12.76 10.55
C LYS A 7 -29.12 -11.48 9.79
N GLN A 8 -30.08 -10.69 10.29
CA GLN A 8 -30.36 -9.36 9.75
C GLN A 8 -29.19 -8.40 9.96
N SER A 9 -28.55 -8.42 11.14
CA SER A 9 -27.34 -7.63 11.41
C SER A 9 -26.19 -8.00 10.47
N SER A 10 -25.90 -9.29 10.26
CA SER A 10 -24.88 -9.74 9.30
C SER A 10 -25.15 -9.24 7.88
N LEU A 11 -26.41 -9.31 7.43
CA LEU A 11 -26.82 -8.80 6.12
C LEU A 11 -26.61 -7.28 6.00
N ILE A 12 -26.93 -6.51 7.06
CA ILE A 12 -26.70 -5.06 7.09
C ILE A 12 -25.21 -4.75 6.95
N TYR A 13 -24.35 -5.45 7.67
CA TYR A 13 -22.90 -5.28 7.56
C TYR A 13 -22.38 -5.66 6.16
N LEU A 14 -22.91 -6.72 5.55
CA LEU A 14 -22.53 -7.16 4.21
C LEU A 14 -22.97 -6.18 3.12
N VAL A 15 -24.21 -5.68 3.19
CA VAL A 15 -24.71 -4.63 2.29
C VAL A 15 -23.91 -3.34 2.49
N GLY A 16 -23.59 -2.99 3.74
CA GLY A 16 -22.72 -1.87 4.08
C GLY A 16 -21.35 -1.98 3.41
N THR A 17 -20.74 -3.16 3.41
CA THR A 17 -19.46 -3.42 2.71
C THR A 17 -19.58 -3.19 1.20
N VAL A 18 -20.63 -3.70 0.56
CA VAL A 18 -20.83 -3.55 -0.89
C VAL A 18 -21.05 -2.09 -1.26
N LEU A 19 -21.89 -1.36 -0.51
CA LEU A 19 -22.10 0.08 -0.70
C LEU A 19 -20.82 0.88 -0.47
N CYS A 20 -20.03 0.52 0.53
CA CYS A 20 -18.70 1.09 0.75
C CYS A 20 -17.81 0.87 -0.49
N ALA A 21 -17.73 -0.37 -0.99
CA ALA A 21 -16.90 -0.70 -2.15
C ALA A 21 -17.33 0.07 -3.42
N ILE A 22 -18.63 0.23 -3.65
CA ILE A 22 -19.17 0.99 -4.79
C ILE A 22 -18.86 2.49 -4.64
N ALA A 23 -19.09 3.06 -3.46
CA ALA A 23 -18.73 4.46 -3.19
C ALA A 23 -17.22 4.69 -3.36
N MET A 24 -16.40 3.70 -3.01
CA MET A 24 -14.94 3.76 -3.17
C MET A 24 -14.49 3.70 -4.62
N LEU A 25 -15.16 2.93 -5.48
CA LEU A 25 -14.88 2.90 -6.91
C LEU A 25 -15.16 4.25 -7.57
N ALA A 26 -16.16 4.99 -7.10
CA ALA A 26 -16.53 6.29 -7.63
C ALA A 26 -15.57 7.44 -7.25
N VAL A 27 -14.79 7.30 -6.17
CA VAL A 27 -13.97 8.39 -5.59
C VAL A 27 -12.54 8.46 -6.16
N GLY A 28 -12.12 7.49 -6.99
CA GLY A 28 -10.92 7.57 -7.84
C GLY A 28 -9.71 8.31 -7.25
N GLY A 29 -8.94 7.71 -6.34
CA GLY A 29 -7.67 8.29 -5.89
C GLY A 29 -7.12 7.90 -4.53
N PHE A 30 -7.89 7.21 -3.67
CA PHE A 30 -7.49 6.89 -2.29
C PHE A 30 -7.63 5.39 -1.95
N GLY A 31 -7.28 4.53 -2.91
CA GLY A 31 -7.52 3.09 -2.84
C GLY A 31 -6.90 2.36 -1.64
N SER A 32 -5.86 2.89 -0.99
CA SER A 32 -5.20 2.23 0.15
C SER A 32 -5.77 2.62 1.52
N ARG A 33 -6.29 3.85 1.69
CA ARG A 33 -6.79 4.33 3.00
C ARG A 33 -8.26 4.00 3.24
N ILE A 34 -9.05 3.85 2.17
CA ILE A 34 -10.50 3.73 2.27
C ILE A 34 -10.96 2.25 2.37
N VAL A 35 -10.12 1.29 1.96
CA VAL A 35 -10.37 -0.17 2.08
C VAL A 35 -10.56 -0.63 3.53
N PHE A 36 -10.05 0.12 4.51
CA PHE A 36 -10.09 -0.26 5.92
C PHE A 36 -11.54 -0.40 6.45
N SER A 37 -12.43 0.52 6.07
CA SER A 37 -13.83 0.55 6.55
C SER A 37 -14.63 -0.63 6.01
N GLY A 38 -14.57 -0.89 4.71
CA GLY A 38 -15.25 -2.04 4.08
C GLY A 38 -14.69 -3.37 4.56
N THR A 39 -13.37 -3.44 4.79
CA THR A 39 -12.72 -4.65 5.32
C THR A 39 -13.20 -4.97 6.73
N ILE A 40 -13.35 -3.97 7.61
CA ILE A 40 -13.87 -4.20 8.97
C ILE A 40 -15.31 -4.70 8.94
N LEU A 41 -16.19 -4.07 8.15
CA LEU A 41 -17.59 -4.50 8.01
C LEU A 41 -17.69 -5.92 7.47
N PHE A 42 -16.83 -6.28 6.51
CA PHE A 42 -16.74 -7.64 5.97
C PHE A 42 -16.26 -8.66 7.00
N ILE A 43 -15.25 -8.32 7.81
CA ILE A 43 -14.75 -9.16 8.91
C ILE A 43 -15.87 -9.42 9.93
N ILE A 44 -16.62 -8.38 10.31
CA ILE A 44 -17.75 -8.51 11.25
C ILE A 44 -18.84 -9.42 10.65
N ALA A 45 -19.25 -9.18 9.41
CA ALA A 45 -20.26 -10.00 8.73
C ALA A 45 -19.83 -11.48 8.64
N THR A 46 -18.58 -11.72 8.27
CA THR A 46 -17.99 -13.07 8.16
C THR A 46 -17.88 -13.74 9.53
N GLY A 47 -17.47 -13.01 10.56
CA GLY A 47 -17.40 -13.51 11.94
C GLY A 47 -18.75 -13.97 12.48
N ILE A 48 -19.83 -13.22 12.20
CA ILE A 48 -21.20 -13.60 12.58
C ILE A 48 -21.63 -14.88 11.85
N LEU A 49 -21.31 -15.02 10.56
CA LEU A 49 -21.63 -16.20 9.76
C LEU A 49 -20.86 -17.45 10.22
N ILE A 50 -19.56 -17.32 10.49
CA ILE A 50 -18.73 -18.41 11.03
C ILE A 50 -19.24 -18.83 12.42
N ALA A 51 -19.63 -17.87 13.28
CA ALA A 51 -20.18 -18.17 14.59
C ALA A 51 -21.52 -18.94 14.51
N ASP A 52 -22.40 -18.59 13.57
CA ASP A 52 -23.63 -19.36 13.31
C ASP A 52 -23.31 -20.77 12.81
N PHE A 53 -22.40 -20.88 11.85
CA PHE A 53 -21.99 -22.16 11.28
C PHE A 53 -21.40 -23.11 12.33
N ILE A 54 -20.54 -22.60 13.22
CA ILE A 54 -19.97 -23.37 14.32
C ILE A 54 -21.08 -23.85 15.28
N ARG A 55 -22.00 -22.97 15.67
CA ARG A 55 -23.05 -23.24 16.66
C ARG A 55 -24.25 -24.05 16.14
N ASN A 56 -24.40 -24.17 14.82
CA ASN A 56 -25.56 -24.85 14.24
C ASN A 56 -25.37 -26.39 14.24
N GLU A 57 -26.26 -27.08 14.97
CA GLU A 57 -26.25 -28.54 15.14
C GLU A 57 -26.63 -29.31 13.87
N ALA A 58 -27.20 -28.65 12.87
CA ALA A 58 -27.51 -29.26 11.57
C ALA A 58 -26.26 -29.69 10.80
N TYR A 59 -25.08 -29.19 11.16
CA TYR A 59 -23.79 -29.46 10.51
C TYR A 59 -22.85 -30.32 11.39
N THR A 60 -23.39 -31.19 12.23
CA THR A 60 -22.63 -32.06 13.17
C THR A 60 -21.61 -32.99 12.51
N GLY A 61 -21.80 -33.37 11.24
CA GLY A 61 -20.85 -34.20 10.48
C GLY A 61 -19.71 -33.43 9.79
N PHE A 62 -19.69 -32.10 9.84
CA PHE A 62 -18.70 -31.29 9.15
C PHE A 62 -17.56 -30.88 10.09
N ASN A 63 -16.31 -30.98 9.65
CA ASN A 63 -15.14 -30.56 10.44
C ASN A 63 -15.01 -29.03 10.46
N LYS A 64 -15.83 -28.39 11.30
CA LYS A 64 -15.91 -26.94 11.51
C LYS A 64 -14.57 -26.34 11.95
N ILE A 65 -13.83 -27.05 12.80
CA ILE A 65 -12.50 -26.62 13.28
C ILE A 65 -11.50 -26.64 12.11
N GLY A 66 -11.51 -27.71 11.31
CA GLY A 66 -10.70 -27.81 10.10
C GLY A 66 -10.93 -26.66 9.13
N LEU A 67 -12.20 -26.31 8.87
CA LEU A 67 -12.55 -25.18 8.00
C LEU A 67 -11.98 -23.85 8.51
N VAL A 68 -12.14 -23.55 9.81
CA VAL A 68 -11.61 -22.30 10.40
C VAL A 68 -10.08 -22.26 10.27
N ILE A 69 -9.39 -23.35 10.61
CA ILE A 69 -7.94 -23.46 10.47
C ILE A 69 -7.52 -23.26 9.02
N THR A 70 -8.18 -23.89 8.05
CA THR A 70 -7.89 -23.73 6.63
C THR A 70 -8.08 -22.28 6.18
N LEU A 71 -9.18 -21.62 6.56
CA LEU A 71 -9.41 -20.21 6.23
C LEU A 71 -8.37 -19.28 6.87
N SER A 72 -8.00 -19.51 8.12
CA SER A 72 -6.94 -18.75 8.79
C SER A 72 -5.59 -18.92 8.11
N ILE A 73 -5.23 -20.13 7.69
CA ILE A 73 -4.00 -20.40 6.94
C ILE A 73 -4.00 -19.69 5.59
N ILE A 74 -5.11 -19.74 4.84
CA ILE A 74 -5.24 -19.04 3.55
C ILE A 74 -5.10 -17.53 3.74
N MET A 75 -5.75 -16.94 4.76
CA MET A 75 -5.60 -15.52 5.08
C MET A 75 -4.16 -15.17 5.46
N LEU A 76 -3.51 -15.97 6.30
CA LEU A 76 -2.13 -15.74 6.73
C LEU A 76 -1.15 -15.83 5.54
N ALA A 77 -1.33 -16.81 4.67
CA ALA A 77 -0.52 -16.97 3.45
C ALA A 77 -0.70 -15.79 2.48
N SER A 78 -1.95 -15.33 2.31
CA SER A 78 -2.27 -14.19 1.44
C SER A 78 -1.69 -12.90 2.00
N PHE A 79 -1.86 -12.65 3.30
CA PHE A 79 -1.29 -11.48 3.98
C PHE A 79 0.23 -11.50 3.97
N GLY A 80 0.85 -12.67 4.19
CA GLY A 80 2.30 -12.83 4.19
C GLY A 80 2.94 -12.46 2.84
N ARG A 81 2.29 -12.77 1.72
CA ARG A 81 2.77 -12.37 0.38
C ARG A 81 2.73 -10.85 0.21
N GLU A 82 1.61 -10.22 0.54
CA GLU A 82 1.44 -8.77 0.41
C GLU A 82 2.37 -8.00 1.36
N TYR A 83 2.53 -8.50 2.58
CA TYR A 83 3.45 -7.93 3.57
C TYR A 83 4.92 -7.99 3.10
N ARG A 84 5.35 -9.12 2.54
CA ARG A 84 6.72 -9.24 1.98
C ARG A 84 6.91 -8.29 0.80
N ALA A 85 5.95 -8.21 -0.11
CA ALA A 85 6.01 -7.26 -1.22
C ALA A 85 6.11 -5.80 -0.71
N ALA A 86 5.36 -5.45 0.35
CA ALA A 86 5.43 -4.13 0.96
C ALA A 86 6.81 -3.82 1.58
N LEU A 87 7.37 -4.79 2.31
CA LEU A 87 8.71 -4.67 2.88
C LEU A 87 9.78 -4.51 1.78
N GLU A 88 9.77 -5.38 0.78
CA GLU A 88 10.74 -5.36 -0.31
C GLU A 88 10.69 -4.05 -1.10
N GLY A 89 9.49 -3.57 -1.44
CA GLY A 89 9.33 -2.30 -2.15
C GLY A 89 9.81 -1.08 -1.35
N THR A 90 9.62 -1.09 -0.03
CA THR A 90 10.08 -0.01 0.85
C THR A 90 11.60 -0.06 1.03
N HIS A 91 12.17 -1.25 1.24
CA HIS A 91 13.61 -1.41 1.39
C HIS A 91 14.38 -1.06 0.12
N ASP A 92 13.86 -1.45 -1.04
CA ASP A 92 14.49 -1.12 -2.32
C ASP A 92 14.49 0.39 -2.60
N TYR A 93 13.34 1.04 -2.40
CA TYR A 93 13.24 2.50 -2.50
C TYR A 93 14.24 3.22 -1.56
N ASN A 94 14.28 2.82 -0.29
CA ASN A 94 15.21 3.39 0.68
C ASN A 94 16.67 3.16 0.30
N ARG A 95 17.00 2.01 -0.30
CA ARG A 95 18.35 1.71 -0.79
C ARG A 95 18.72 2.64 -1.96
N GLN A 96 17.82 2.84 -2.92
CA GLN A 96 18.05 3.76 -4.04
C GLN A 96 18.26 5.20 -3.55
N ILE A 97 17.43 5.67 -2.61
CA ILE A 97 17.57 7.00 -2.00
C ILE A 97 18.90 7.12 -1.24
N ALA A 98 19.29 6.13 -0.43
CA ALA A 98 20.55 6.15 0.29
C ALA A 98 21.77 6.22 -0.64
N VAL A 99 21.72 5.60 -1.81
CA VAL A 99 22.76 5.74 -2.85
C VAL A 99 22.80 7.17 -3.38
N ASN A 100 21.64 7.74 -3.72
CA ASN A 100 21.55 9.12 -4.19
C ASN A 100 22.03 10.14 -3.15
N GLU A 101 21.72 9.93 -1.87
CA GLU A 101 22.22 10.77 -0.78
C GLU A 101 23.75 10.74 -0.68
N ARG A 102 24.37 9.57 -0.86
CA ARG A 102 25.83 9.46 -0.91
C ARG A 102 26.40 10.22 -2.09
N LEU A 103 25.83 10.06 -3.28
CA LEU A 103 26.26 10.79 -4.48
C LEU A 103 26.19 12.31 -4.28
N VAL A 104 25.09 12.79 -3.68
CA VAL A 104 24.92 14.21 -3.36
C VAL A 104 25.98 14.68 -2.36
N ASN A 105 26.22 13.93 -1.29
CA ASN A 105 27.20 14.30 -0.26
C ASN A 105 28.63 14.30 -0.80
N GLU A 106 28.99 13.32 -1.63
CA GLU A 106 30.30 13.24 -2.28
C GLU A 106 30.50 14.38 -3.29
N ALA A 107 29.50 14.68 -4.12
CA ALA A 107 29.54 15.81 -5.05
C ALA A 107 29.69 17.15 -4.31
N LYS A 108 28.95 17.34 -3.21
CA LYS A 108 29.09 18.51 -2.34
C LYS A 108 30.48 18.60 -1.70
N ALA A 109 31.05 17.49 -1.27
CA ALA A 109 32.40 17.46 -0.72
C ALA A 109 33.46 17.86 -1.75
N ARG A 110 33.22 17.58 -3.05
CA ARG A 110 34.04 18.06 -4.17
C ARG A 110 33.76 19.52 -4.57
N GLY A 111 32.80 20.18 -3.93
CA GLY A 111 32.41 21.56 -4.26
C GLY A 111 31.49 21.70 -5.46
N GLU A 112 30.93 20.59 -5.97
CA GLU A 112 30.00 20.61 -7.10
C GLU A 112 28.66 21.25 -6.68
N GLN A 113 28.14 22.12 -7.56
CA GLN A 113 26.86 22.83 -7.36
C GLN A 113 25.75 22.30 -8.26
N ASP A 114 26.09 21.57 -9.33
CA ASP A 114 25.14 20.91 -10.22
C ASP A 114 25.27 19.40 -10.08
N ILE A 115 24.34 18.79 -9.37
CA ILE A 115 24.44 17.39 -8.97
C ILE A 115 23.52 16.54 -9.85
N TYR A 116 24.05 15.40 -10.29
CA TYR A 116 23.29 14.38 -10.99
C TYR A 116 23.06 13.17 -10.08
N VAL A 117 21.80 12.74 -9.98
CA VAL A 117 21.39 11.57 -9.19
C VAL A 117 20.79 10.50 -10.08
N ASN A 118 20.69 9.27 -9.59
CA ASN A 118 20.04 8.22 -10.35
C ASN A 118 18.51 8.37 -10.29
N PRO A 119 17.78 8.04 -11.36
CA PRO A 119 16.31 7.99 -11.30
C PRO A 119 15.88 6.93 -10.28
N VAL A 120 14.91 7.27 -9.44
CA VAL A 120 14.37 6.34 -8.43
C VAL A 120 13.13 5.67 -8.98
N GLN A 121 13.12 4.35 -8.97
CA GLN A 121 11.96 3.57 -9.41
C GLN A 121 11.20 3.04 -8.20
N VAL A 122 9.90 3.35 -8.15
CA VAL A 122 9.01 2.85 -7.11
C VAL A 122 8.36 1.55 -7.59
N MET A 123 8.79 0.43 -7.00
CA MET A 123 8.42 -0.91 -7.46
C MET A 123 6.95 -1.28 -7.23
N ASN A 124 6.32 -0.77 -6.16
CA ASN A 124 4.95 -1.15 -5.83
C ASN A 124 4.18 -0.09 -5.03
N ARG A 125 2.86 -0.29 -4.95
CA ARG A 125 1.88 0.58 -4.29
C ARG A 125 2.06 0.78 -2.79
N TYR A 126 2.90 -0.03 -2.15
CA TYR A 126 3.12 0.03 -0.71
C TYR A 126 4.18 1.05 -0.32
N CYS A 127 5.00 1.50 -1.27
CA CYS A 127 5.90 2.62 -1.04
C CYS A 127 5.13 3.95 -1.05
N ALA A 128 5.46 4.85 -0.12
CA ALA A 128 4.82 6.16 0.00
C ALA A 128 5.03 7.05 -1.25
N ALA A 129 6.12 6.82 -1.98
CA ALA A 129 6.41 7.54 -3.22
C ALA A 129 5.65 6.99 -4.44
N TYR A 130 4.84 5.94 -4.29
CA TYR A 130 4.15 5.33 -5.41
C TYR A 130 3.12 6.28 -6.03
N GLY A 131 3.25 6.48 -7.35
CA GLY A 131 2.42 7.42 -8.10
C GLY A 131 2.82 8.89 -7.93
N LEU A 132 3.87 9.19 -7.15
CA LEU A 132 4.47 10.52 -7.11
C LEU A 132 5.50 10.68 -8.22
N GLU A 133 5.63 11.90 -8.73
CA GLU A 133 6.68 12.23 -9.69
C GLU A 133 8.04 12.36 -9.00
N ASP A 134 9.08 11.83 -9.64
CA ASP A 134 10.48 11.94 -9.18
C ASP A 134 11.21 13.16 -9.81
N ILE A 135 12.43 13.42 -9.36
CA ILE A 135 13.34 14.44 -9.88
C ILE A 135 13.48 14.28 -11.41
N LYS A 136 13.39 15.40 -12.13
CA LYS A 136 13.39 15.43 -13.60
C LYS A 136 14.80 15.67 -14.18
N PRO A 137 15.05 15.32 -15.46
CA PRO A 137 16.32 15.58 -16.12
C PRO A 137 16.57 17.08 -16.32
N LYS A 138 17.77 17.41 -16.82
CA LYS A 138 18.24 18.79 -17.00
C LYS A 138 17.31 19.65 -17.85
N SER A 139 16.77 19.11 -18.94
CA SER A 139 15.72 19.73 -19.77
C SER A 139 14.50 20.23 -18.99
N GLN A 140 14.18 19.60 -17.85
CA GLN A 140 13.03 19.90 -17.01
C GLN A 140 13.40 20.35 -15.59
N ASN A 141 14.61 20.86 -15.38
CA ASN A 141 15.14 21.23 -14.07
C ASN A 141 14.38 22.38 -13.36
N ARG A 142 13.39 23.00 -14.03
CA ARG A 142 12.46 23.94 -13.39
C ARG A 142 11.35 23.27 -12.60
N PHE A 143 11.24 21.94 -12.67
CA PHE A 143 10.27 21.16 -11.92
C PHE A 143 10.40 21.43 -10.42
N TRP A 144 9.26 21.53 -9.73
CA TRP A 144 9.19 22.00 -8.35
C TRP A 144 10.01 21.12 -7.41
N LEU A 145 10.04 19.80 -7.65
CA LEU A 145 10.78 18.85 -6.84
C LEU A 145 12.30 19.04 -6.99
N ASN A 146 12.80 19.27 -8.21
CA ASN A 146 14.21 19.59 -8.46
C ASN A 146 14.63 20.83 -7.67
N LYS A 147 13.82 21.90 -7.71
CA LYS A 147 14.09 23.13 -6.95
C LYS A 147 14.06 22.90 -5.45
N GLY A 148 13.07 22.17 -4.95
CA GLY A 148 12.93 21.84 -3.53
C GLY A 148 14.11 21.04 -3.01
N MET A 149 14.54 20.03 -3.76
CA MET A 149 15.69 19.18 -3.39
C MET A 149 17.02 19.96 -3.50
N ALA A 150 17.19 20.81 -4.51
CA ALA A 150 18.37 21.67 -4.64
C ALA A 150 18.48 22.65 -3.45
N ALA A 151 17.35 23.26 -3.05
CA ALA A 151 17.29 24.12 -1.87
C ALA A 151 17.59 23.35 -0.57
N TYR A 152 17.01 22.16 -0.40
CA TYR A 152 17.26 21.28 0.75
C TYR A 152 18.75 20.95 0.91
N TYR A 153 19.40 20.56 -0.18
CA TYR A 153 20.82 20.23 -0.17
C TYR A 153 21.76 21.44 -0.26
N LYS A 154 21.23 22.66 -0.42
CA LYS A 154 21.99 23.92 -0.60
C LYS A 154 22.94 23.86 -1.80
N VAL A 155 22.42 23.42 -2.94
CA VAL A 155 23.14 23.34 -4.22
C VAL A 155 22.38 24.09 -5.30
N ARG A 156 23.04 24.44 -6.40
CA ARG A 156 22.43 25.19 -7.50
C ARG A 156 21.37 24.36 -8.23
N THR A 157 21.71 23.10 -8.56
CA THR A 157 20.79 22.20 -9.26
C THR A 157 20.94 20.76 -8.80
N ILE A 158 19.84 20.01 -8.85
CA ILE A 158 19.82 18.56 -8.73
C ILE A 158 18.89 17.99 -9.80
N GLN A 159 19.37 17.00 -10.55
CA GLN A 159 18.66 16.45 -11.71
C GLN A 159 19.00 14.98 -11.90
N VAL A 160 18.12 14.22 -12.56
CA VAL A 160 18.41 12.80 -12.82
C VAL A 160 19.37 12.64 -13.99
N ASN A 161 20.29 11.68 -13.85
CA ASN A 161 21.20 11.24 -14.89
C ASN A 161 20.45 10.27 -15.82
N THR A 162 19.63 10.82 -16.70
CA THR A 162 19.00 10.06 -17.80
C THR A 162 19.56 10.55 -19.12
N ILE A 163 19.82 9.61 -20.03
CA ILE A 163 20.07 9.94 -21.44
C ILE A 163 18.76 10.55 -21.95
N GLU A 164 18.79 11.84 -22.25
CA GLU A 164 17.65 12.53 -22.86
C GLU A 164 17.33 11.80 -24.18
N LYS A 165 16.12 11.24 -24.29
CA LYS A 165 15.59 10.70 -25.55
C LYS A 165 15.01 11.82 -26.40
#